data_AF-A0A6F8XY44-F1
#
_entry.id   AF-A0A6F8XY44-F1
#
_cell.length_a   1.000
_cell.length_b   1.000
_cell.length_c   1.000
_cell.angle_alpha   90.00
_cell.angle_beta   90.00
_cell.angle_gamma   90.00
#
_symmetry.space_group_name_H-M   'P 1'
#
loop_
_entity.id
_entity.type
_entity.pdbx_description
1 polymer ?
#
loop_
_entity_poly.entity_id
_entity_poly.type
_entity_poly.pdbx_seq_one_letter_code
_entity_poly.pdbx_strand_id
1 'polypeptide(L)' 'MVEEIQREYAQLRQELPPSDALHEIRWMIEELRINLFAQALGTAYPISEQRIYRAMDSL' A
#
# COMPACT_ATOMS: atom_id res chain seq x y z
N MET A 1 -3.61 8.06 6.41
CA MET A 1 -4.91 7.63 5.87
C MET A 1 -4.72 6.90 4.54
N VAL A 2 -4.39 7.57 3.43
CA VAL A 2 -3.89 6.89 2.20
C VAL A 2 -2.92 7.78 1.44
N GLU A 3 -3.21 9.08 1.39
CA GLU A 3 -2.42 10.06 0.64
C GLU A 3 -0.95 10.11 1.11
N GLU A 4 -0.71 9.94 2.41
CA GLU A 4 0.66 9.88 2.96
C GLU A 4 1.42 8.66 2.43
N ILE A 5 0.82 7.47 2.52
CA ILE A 5 1.39 6.22 1.99
C ILE A 5 1.66 6.33 0.49
N GLN A 6 0.76 6.97 -0.27
CA GLN A 6 0.98 7.21 -1.70
C GLN A 6 2.16 8.14 -1.97
N ARG A 7 2.37 9.16 -1.13
CA ARG A 7 3.50 10.08 -1.23
C ARG A 7 4.82 9.37 -0.93
N GLU A 8 4.88 8.63 0.16
CA GLU A 8 6.05 7.84 0.55
C GLU A 8 6.39 6.78 -0.51
N TYR A 9 5.39 6.08 -1.03
CA TYR A 9 5.55 5.14 -2.16
C TYR A 9 6.10 5.84 -3.42
N ALA A 10 5.58 7.02 -3.76
CA ALA A 10 6.04 7.77 -4.92
C ALA A 10 7.51 8.17 -4.79
N GLN A 11 7.96 8.53 -3.59
CA GLN A 11 9.36 8.83 -3.31
C GLN A 11 10.23 7.57 -3.47
N LEU A 12 9.86 6.45 -2.84
CA LEU A 12 10.58 5.18 -2.97
C LEU A 12 10.70 4.72 -4.44
N ARG A 13 9.63 4.87 -5.22
CA ARG A 13 9.61 4.53 -6.64
C ARG A 13 10.54 5.40 -7.49
N GLN A 14 10.87 6.61 -7.04
CA GLN A 14 11.85 7.47 -7.73
C GLN A 14 13.30 7.11 -7.35
N GLU A 15 13.52 6.64 -6.12
CA GLU A 15 14.86 6.35 -5.59
C GLU A 15 15.33 4.92 -5.95
N LEU A 16 14.41 3.98 -6.12
CA LEU A 16 14.70 2.57 -6.37
C LEU A 16 14.43 2.15 -7.82
N PRO A 17 15.22 1.22 -8.39
CA PRO A 17 14.92 0.63 -9.68
C PRO A 17 13.59 -0.15 -9.63
N PRO A 18 12.85 -0.26 -10.74
CA PRO A 18 11.62 -1.04 -10.79
C PRO A 18 11.85 -2.48 -10.33
N SER A 19 11.02 -2.94 -9.39
CA SER A 19 11.07 -4.29 -8.82
C SER A 19 9.67 -4.85 -8.60
N ASP A 20 9.58 -6.18 -8.51
CA ASP A 20 8.31 -6.85 -8.22
C ASP A 20 7.77 -6.44 -6.84
N ALA A 21 8.65 -6.19 -5.86
CA ALA A 21 8.26 -5.71 -4.54
C ALA A 21 7.63 -4.30 -4.57
N LEU A 22 8.16 -3.37 -5.39
CA LEU A 22 7.51 -2.08 -5.62
C LEU A 22 6.16 -2.22 -6.32
N HIS A 23 5.99 -3.23 -7.17
CA HIS A 23 4.71 -3.53 -7.81
C HIS A 23 3.69 -4.09 -6.81
N GLU A 24 4.13 -4.96 -5.90
CA GLU A 24 3.30 -5.53 -4.84
C GLU A 24 2.80 -4.43 -3.88
N ILE A 25 3.68 -3.53 -3.44
CA ILE A 25 3.29 -2.40 -2.58
C ILE A 25 2.23 -1.52 -3.26
N ARG A 26 2.33 -1.29 -4.58
CA ARG A 26 1.30 -0.58 -5.34
C ARG A 26 -0.06 -1.26 -5.22
N TRP A 27 -0.11 -2.58 -5.38
CA TRP A 27 -1.35 -3.35 -5.24
C TRP A 27 -1.91 -3.29 -3.83
N MET A 28 -1.06 -3.37 -2.80
CA MET A 28 -1.49 -3.24 -1.41
C MET A 28 -2.15 -1.87 -1.13
N ILE A 29 -1.63 -0.79 -1.72
CA ILE A 29 -2.21 0.55 -1.62
C ILE A 29 -3.60 0.61 -2.28
N GLU A 30 -3.75 0.03 -3.47
CA GLU A 30 -5.05 -0.02 -4.15
C GLU A 30 -6.07 -0.86 -3.36
N GLU A 31 -5.65 -1.98 -2.78
CA GLU A 31 -6.50 -2.82 -1.95
C GLU A 31 -6.89 -2.12 -0.63
N LEU A 32 -5.98 -1.36 -0.02
CA LEU A 32 -6.32 -0.49 1.12
C LEU A 32 -7.41 0.52 0.73
N ARG A 33 -7.31 1.17 -0.43
CA ARG A 33 -8.32 2.13 -0.91
C ARG A 33 -9.68 1.47 -1.12
N ILE A 34 -9.70 0.28 -1.71
CA ILE A 34 -10.92 -0.51 -1.90
C ILE A 34 -11.51 -0.89 -0.53
N ASN A 35 -10.69 -1.35 0.41
CA ASN A 35 -11.12 -1.73 1.75
C ASN A 35 -11.72 -0.56 2.53
N LEU A 36 -11.11 0.63 2.43
CA LEU A 36 -11.62 1.84 3.06
C LEU A 36 -12.97 2.28 2.46
N PHE A 37 -13.15 2.12 1.15
CA PHE A 37 -14.43 2.40 0.49
C PHE A 37 -15.51 1.35 0.82
N ALA A 38 -15.13 0.08 0.93
CA ALA A 38 -16.02 -1.06 1.14
C ALA A 38 -16.22 -1.43 2.62
N GLN A 39 -15.84 -0.57 3.60
CA GLN A 39 -15.94 -0.88 5.04
C GLN A 39 -17.35 -1.31 5.47
N ALA A 40 -18.39 -0.78 4.83
CA ALA A 40 -19.78 -1.13 5.11
C ALA A 40 -20.15 -2.58 4.74
N LEU A 41 -19.33 -3.26 3.93
CA LEU A 41 -19.60 -4.61 3.41
C LEU A 41 -18.96 -5.73 4.23
N GLY A 42 -18.13 -5.42 5.24
CA GLY A 42 -17.53 -6.38 6.17
C GLY A 42 -16.71 -7.48 5.49
N THR A 43 -15.39 -7.29 5.36
CA THR A 43 -14.49 -8.29 4.74
C THR A 43 -13.59 -9.00 5.76
N ALA A 44 -13.23 -10.24 5.44
CA ALA A 44 -12.58 -11.20 6.35
C ALA A 44 -11.11 -10.88 6.67
N TYR A 45 -10.37 -10.12 5.84
CA TYR A 45 -8.99 -9.69 6.11
C TYR A 45 -8.63 -8.42 5.31
N PRO A 46 -8.76 -7.22 5.88
CA PRO A 46 -8.37 -5.98 5.20
C PRO A 46 -6.84 -5.81 5.17
N ILE A 47 -6.31 -5.25 4.08
CA ILE A 47 -4.97 -4.63 4.09
C ILE A 47 -5.03 -3.39 4.99
N SER A 48 -4.06 -3.28 5.91
CA SER A 48 -3.91 -2.13 6.79
C SER A 48 -2.73 -1.27 6.37
N GLU A 49 -2.76 0.01 6.76
CA GLU A 49 -1.64 0.95 6.59
C GLU A 49 -0.33 0.36 7.14
N GLN A 50 -0.36 -0.27 8.32
CA GLN A 50 0.82 -0.89 8.95
C GLN A 50 1.45 -2.01 8.11
N ARG A 51 0.65 -2.77 7.37
CA ARG A 51 1.18 -3.86 6.53
C ARG A 51 1.94 -3.30 5.33
N ILE A 52 1.47 -2.18 4.77
CA ILE A 52 2.16 -1.49 3.67
C ILE A 52 3.49 -0.91 4.15
N TYR A 53 3.49 -0.24 5.31
CA TYR A 53 4.72 0.29 5.90
C TYR A 53 5.78 -0.80 6.13
N ARG A 54 5.40 -1.97 6.64
CA ARG A 54 6.35 -3.09 6.78
C ARG A 54 6.91 -3.60 5.46
N ALA A 55 6.10 -3.60 4.40
CA ALA A 55 6.56 -4.00 3.08
C ALA A 55 7.56 -2.96 2.51
N MET A 56 7.30 -1.66 2.73
CA MET A 56 8.22 -0.57 2.38
C MET A 56 9.53 -0.64 3.17
N ASP A 57 9.47 -0.89 4.48
CA ASP A 57 10.66 -1.07 5.34
C ASP A 57 11.52 -2.28 4.93
N SER A 58 10.96 -3.21 4.17
CA SER A 58 11.63 -4.43 3.71
C SER A 58 12.18 -4.34 2.28
N LEU A 59 12.04 -3.19 1.61
CA LEU A 59 12.66 -2.91 0.31
C LEU A 59 14.14 -2.55 0.46
#